data_AF-A0A9Q4CVU4-F1
#
_entry.id   AF-A0A9Q4CVU4-F1
#
_cell.length_a   1.000
_cell.length_b   1.000
_cell.length_c   1.000
_cell.angle_alpha   90.00
_cell.angle_beta   90.00
_cell.angle_gamma   90.00
#
_symmetry.space_group_name_H-M   'P 1'
#
loop_
_entity.id
_entity.type
_entity.pdbx_description
1 polymer ?
#
loop_
_entity_poly.entity_id
_entity_poly.type
_entity_poly.pdbx_seq_one_letter_code
_entity_poly.pdbx_strand_id
1 'polypeptide(L)'
;MKKRKLFNAKHMSLFVGSVASAVAFAAGPAYAATGSSSSLQASTQNGTSAAVSETSGGTHSGTNATEGTTSTLASGVANTSANAASSASASTSTSAATAPVQNLATNASLEVHVTGIRDEKFESQEVDYQGNLVSGTAWRGFSHQGGRDIDVTLPQPSTVTSLSIDLRQNLQLGISYPATVQFQVRQNGEWHLLGAVENNFSRMDLGDTTQRFTLHIAPTVGQHFRIYFPVGVWVFARDVEVNGKPVVESSAKTGQQYPTVAPHVAKFTHALTPLNTRSLGIANMLLVNASPDTREYTEHDFKPLVAYENSSGQMVGRFFDTILFLADSSTPDTKAGWEQYCQTLFSPTGELANLNAAVAADNKALGTPGVKEKVVLTIPMPQYGDGTFGTVSGQNLSFVPSPQHPFAVQSREAGIQWLFNKLWSGYESGNYSNLQLSGFYWEREDAPPKAVGEQRLIAYTKSLATTKQMPLFWIPFYSADGWERWNKLGFTAAWLQPNYEELG
;
A
#
# COMPACT_ATOMS: atom_id res chain seq x y z
N MET A 1 -1.64 21.66 -62.66
CA MET A 1 -1.63 20.29 -63.23
C MET A 1 -0.32 19.58 -62.84
N LYS A 2 -0.32 18.23 -62.86
CA LYS A 2 0.76 17.29 -62.43
C LYS A 2 0.93 17.10 -60.90
N LYS A 3 1.35 15.87 -60.54
CA LYS A 3 1.81 15.36 -59.23
C LYS A 3 0.82 15.37 -58.05
N ARG A 4 -0.07 14.35 -57.99
CA ARG A 4 -0.47 13.75 -56.69
C ARG A 4 0.72 12.95 -56.14
N LYS A 5 0.97 12.98 -54.83
CA LYS A 5 1.85 12.03 -54.12
C LYS A 5 1.01 10.91 -53.50
N LEU A 6 1.61 9.73 -53.34
CA LEU A 6 1.06 8.65 -52.53
C LEU A 6 1.12 9.02 -51.04
N PHE A 7 0.22 8.44 -50.25
CA PHE A 7 0.43 8.22 -48.81
C PHE A 7 0.11 6.75 -48.50
N ASN A 8 0.86 6.14 -47.59
CA ASN A 8 0.74 4.72 -47.26
C ASN A 8 -0.40 4.46 -46.27
N ALA A 9 -1.14 3.38 -46.49
CA ALA A 9 -1.84 2.67 -45.42
C ALA A 9 -0.95 1.50 -44.96
N LYS A 10 -0.60 1.45 -43.67
CA LYS A 10 0.06 0.31 -42.99
C LYS A 10 -0.30 0.33 -41.50
N HIS A 11 -0.15 -0.83 -40.87
CA HIS A 11 -0.39 -1.13 -39.45
C HIS A 11 -1.85 -1.40 -39.06
N MET A 12 -2.33 -2.59 -39.46
CA MET A 12 -3.01 -3.49 -38.52
C MET A 12 -2.04 -4.61 -38.17
N SER A 13 -2.02 -5.06 -36.92
CA SER A 13 -1.33 -6.29 -36.51
C SER A 13 -2.08 -6.90 -35.34
N LEU A 14 -2.74 -8.03 -35.58
CA LEU A 14 -3.10 -8.97 -34.52
C LEU A 14 -1.81 -9.65 -34.03
N PHE A 15 -1.81 -10.13 -32.78
CA PHE A 15 -0.96 -11.25 -32.40
C PHE A 15 -1.67 -12.23 -31.46
N VAL A 16 -1.57 -13.51 -31.83
CA VAL A 16 -1.80 -14.66 -30.96
C VAL A 16 -0.54 -15.51 -31.05
N GLY A 17 0.09 -15.80 -29.91
CA GLY A 17 1.05 -16.90 -29.76
C GLY A 17 2.39 -16.84 -30.52
N SER A 18 3.42 -16.34 -29.84
CA SER A 18 4.83 -16.78 -29.94
C SER A 18 5.77 -16.19 -31.01
N VAL A 19 7.06 -16.21 -30.66
CA VAL A 19 8.31 -15.94 -31.42
C VAL A 19 8.59 -14.50 -31.91
N ALA A 20 9.33 -13.78 -31.06
CA ALA A 20 10.31 -12.71 -31.31
C ALA A 20 10.45 -12.05 -32.70
N SER A 21 10.32 -10.72 -32.75
CA SER A 21 11.40 -9.81 -33.21
C SER A 21 11.13 -8.32 -32.92
N ALA A 22 12.22 -7.54 -32.89
CA ALA A 22 12.26 -6.13 -32.51
C ALA A 22 11.55 -5.18 -33.51
N VAL A 23 11.19 -3.99 -33.03
CA VAL A 23 10.80 -2.83 -33.83
C VAL A 23 11.74 -1.66 -33.52
N ALA A 24 12.34 -1.06 -34.55
CA ALA A 24 13.17 0.13 -34.42
C ALA A 24 12.39 1.39 -34.82
N PHE A 25 12.57 2.48 -34.09
CA PHE A 25 12.06 3.80 -34.48
C PHE A 25 13.15 4.67 -35.11
N ALA A 26 12.78 5.37 -36.19
CA ALA A 26 13.67 6.28 -36.92
C ALA A 26 13.73 7.65 -36.24
N ALA A 27 14.93 8.23 -36.14
CA ALA A 27 15.17 9.45 -35.40
C ALA A 27 15.26 10.72 -36.25
N GLY A 28 14.77 11.83 -35.70
CA GLY A 28 15.29 13.18 -35.92
C GLY A 28 14.37 14.20 -36.60
N PRO A 29 14.72 15.50 -36.56
CA PRO A 29 15.83 16.11 -35.82
C PRO A 29 15.34 16.90 -34.57
N ALA A 30 16.25 17.16 -33.63
CA ALA A 30 15.96 17.97 -32.45
C ALA A 30 15.92 19.48 -32.76
N TYR A 31 15.18 20.23 -31.94
CA TYR A 31 15.31 21.69 -31.80
C TYR A 31 15.52 22.01 -30.31
N ALA A 32 16.43 22.93 -30.01
CA ALA A 32 16.86 23.23 -28.64
C ALA A 32 16.40 24.61 -28.16
N ALA A 33 15.99 24.68 -26.90
CA ALA A 33 15.93 25.89 -26.08
C ALA A 33 16.29 25.47 -24.64
N THR A 34 17.47 25.80 -24.10
CA THR A 34 17.80 27.10 -23.49
C THR A 34 16.74 27.57 -22.50
N GLY A 35 16.92 27.23 -21.22
CA GLY A 35 16.00 27.63 -20.16
C GLY A 35 16.23 29.06 -19.64
N SER A 36 15.32 29.53 -18.79
CA SER A 36 15.44 30.77 -18.03
C SER A 36 14.73 30.65 -16.69
N SER A 37 15.41 31.05 -15.61
CA SER A 37 14.82 31.15 -14.27
C SER A 37 13.98 32.43 -14.12
N SER A 38 12.75 32.33 -13.64
CA SER A 38 11.89 33.48 -13.33
C SER A 38 11.59 33.57 -11.83
N SER A 39 12.39 34.37 -11.11
CA SER A 39 12.04 34.84 -9.77
C SER A 39 10.93 35.89 -9.86
N LEU A 40 10.03 35.91 -8.88
CA LEU A 40 9.06 36.99 -8.70
C LEU A 40 9.18 37.58 -7.30
N GLN A 41 9.54 38.87 -7.24
CA GLN A 41 9.47 39.69 -6.03
C GLN A 41 8.23 40.59 -6.09
N ALA A 42 7.48 40.65 -5.00
CA ALA A 42 6.64 41.79 -4.62
C ALA A 42 6.31 41.70 -3.12
N SER A 43 6.23 42.78 -2.35
CA SER A 43 6.80 44.13 -2.52
C SER A 43 6.73 44.84 -1.17
N THR A 44 7.84 45.39 -0.67
CA THR A 44 7.84 46.16 0.59
C THR A 44 7.40 47.60 0.37
N GLN A 45 6.55 48.13 1.26
CA GLN A 45 6.43 49.57 1.48
C GLN A 45 6.68 49.89 2.95
N ASN A 46 7.45 50.96 3.20
CA ASN A 46 7.72 51.50 4.52
C ASN A 46 6.62 52.50 4.93
N GLY A 47 6.30 52.52 6.23
CA GLY A 47 5.49 53.56 6.87
C GLY A 47 5.90 53.71 8.33
N THR A 48 6.69 54.72 8.67
CA THR A 48 7.38 54.82 9.95
C THR A 48 6.77 55.83 10.93
N SER A 49 6.90 55.49 12.21
CA SER A 49 7.17 56.37 13.37
C SER A 49 6.00 56.80 14.29
N ALA A 50 6.31 56.69 15.60
CA ALA A 50 5.81 57.48 16.74
C ALA A 50 4.32 57.40 17.15
N ALA A 51 3.93 57.65 18.41
CA ALA A 51 4.59 57.52 19.73
C ALA A 51 3.56 57.79 20.85
N VAL A 52 3.98 57.67 22.12
CA VAL A 52 3.35 58.21 23.35
C VAL A 52 2.14 57.44 23.95
N SER A 53 2.42 56.84 25.11
CA SER A 53 1.66 56.79 26.39
C SER A 53 0.15 57.08 26.47
N GLU A 54 -0.55 56.29 27.30
CA GLU A 54 -1.04 56.78 28.61
C GLU A 54 -1.40 55.65 29.61
N THR A 55 -1.76 55.99 30.85
CA THR A 55 -1.78 55.07 32.03
C THR A 55 -3.01 55.23 32.94
N SER A 56 -3.58 54.12 33.42
CA SER A 56 -4.32 53.97 34.69
C SER A 56 -4.69 52.49 34.94
N GLY A 57 -4.88 51.96 36.15
CA GLY A 57 -4.74 52.50 37.52
C GLY A 57 -4.65 51.35 38.57
N GLY A 58 -4.52 51.66 39.87
CA GLY A 58 -4.42 50.66 40.96
C GLY A 58 -5.77 49.99 41.33
N THR A 59 -5.89 49.11 42.34
CA THR A 59 -5.05 48.76 43.53
C THR A 59 -5.34 47.27 43.93
N HIS A 60 -4.88 46.61 45.03
CA HIS A 60 -4.14 46.95 46.25
C HIS A 60 -3.54 45.68 46.94
N SER A 61 -2.56 45.85 47.84
CA SER A 61 -2.19 45.06 49.08
C SER A 61 -2.24 43.50 49.13
N GLY A 62 -1.24 42.77 49.67
CA GLY A 62 0.09 43.17 50.19
C GLY A 62 0.80 42.11 51.09
N THR A 63 2.14 42.22 51.24
CA THR A 63 3.05 41.76 52.35
C THR A 63 3.05 40.29 52.86
N ASN A 64 4.13 39.59 53.24
CA ASN A 64 5.58 39.84 53.50
C ASN A 64 6.38 38.52 53.22
N ALA A 65 7.63 38.48 52.72
CA ALA A 65 8.97 38.82 53.31
C ALA A 65 9.47 37.80 54.39
N THR A 66 10.74 37.33 54.48
CA THR A 66 12.00 37.55 53.68
C THR A 66 13.08 36.46 53.97
N GLU A 67 14.08 36.36 53.07
CA GLU A 67 15.56 36.08 53.19
C GLU A 67 16.22 35.52 54.50
N GLY A 68 17.44 34.92 54.50
CA GLY A 68 18.51 34.82 53.50
C GLY A 68 19.77 34.04 54.01
N THR A 69 20.98 34.37 53.51
CA THR A 69 22.25 33.60 53.71
C THR A 69 23.43 34.51 54.19
N THR A 70 24.73 34.14 54.38
CA THR A 70 25.61 33.07 53.81
C THR A 70 26.92 32.87 54.63
N SER A 71 27.69 31.82 54.30
CA SER A 71 29.18 31.69 54.32
C SER A 71 30.01 31.76 55.63
N THR A 72 30.49 30.57 56.06
CA THR A 72 31.89 30.16 56.34
C THR A 72 33.05 31.17 56.59
N LEU A 73 33.91 30.83 57.58
CA LEU A 73 35.39 30.76 57.44
C LEU A 73 36.02 29.92 58.60
N ALA A 74 37.33 29.60 58.59
CA ALA A 74 37.96 28.55 59.43
C ALA A 74 39.45 28.78 59.79
N SER A 75 40.04 28.00 60.74
CA SER A 75 41.46 27.55 60.74
C SER A 75 41.92 26.72 61.98
N GLY A 76 42.88 25.79 61.78
CA GLY A 76 43.69 25.10 62.83
C GLY A 76 43.15 23.77 63.38
N VAL A 77 43.91 22.89 64.09
CA VAL A 77 45.38 22.68 64.31
C VAL A 77 45.64 21.15 64.57
N ALA A 78 46.90 20.68 64.64
CA ALA A 78 47.34 19.28 64.86
C ALA A 78 47.68 18.97 66.36
N ASN A 79 48.16 17.79 66.85
CA ASN A 79 48.85 16.62 66.23
C ASN A 79 48.90 15.34 67.16
N THR A 80 49.47 14.22 66.66
CA THR A 80 50.18 13.07 67.34
C THR A 80 49.54 11.66 67.60
N SER A 81 50.24 10.64 67.06
CA SER A 81 50.67 9.30 67.58
C SER A 81 49.72 8.10 67.92
N ALA A 82 49.66 7.13 66.97
CA ALA A 82 50.16 5.73 67.00
C ALA A 82 49.65 4.58 67.94
N ASN A 83 49.56 3.36 67.33
CA ASN A 83 49.43 1.98 67.88
C ASN A 83 48.14 1.62 68.69
N ALA A 84 47.58 0.40 68.67
CA ALA A 84 48.07 -0.92 68.21
C ALA A 84 46.96 -1.80 67.53
N ALA A 85 47.26 -3.06 67.22
CA ALA A 85 46.49 -3.90 66.27
C ALA A 85 45.47 -4.89 66.89
N SER A 86 44.46 -5.32 66.10
CA SER A 86 43.95 -6.71 66.08
C SER A 86 43.11 -7.07 64.84
N SER A 87 43.38 -8.25 64.24
CA SER A 87 42.40 -9.34 64.06
C SER A 87 41.05 -9.15 63.32
N ALA A 88 40.99 -8.91 62.00
CA ALA A 88 39.75 -9.18 61.25
C ALA A 88 39.96 -9.72 59.82
N SER A 89 39.23 -10.78 59.47
CA SER A 89 39.29 -11.53 58.20
C SER A 89 38.86 -10.70 56.98
N ALA A 90 39.68 -10.70 55.92
CA ALA A 90 39.31 -10.15 54.62
C ALA A 90 38.35 -11.10 53.88
N SER A 91 37.04 -10.86 53.98
CA SER A 91 36.04 -11.49 53.11
C SER A 91 35.87 -10.64 51.84
N THR A 92 36.71 -10.90 50.84
CA THR A 92 36.62 -10.20 49.55
C THR A 92 35.36 -10.64 48.79
N SER A 93 34.26 -9.92 48.98
CA SER A 93 33.05 -10.07 48.18
C SER A 93 33.31 -9.56 46.76
N THR A 94 33.87 -10.41 45.91
CA THR A 94 34.04 -10.14 44.48
C THR A 94 32.66 -10.04 43.84
N SER A 95 32.11 -8.82 43.82
CA SER A 95 30.96 -8.48 42.99
C SER A 95 31.33 -8.79 41.55
N ALA A 96 30.70 -9.82 40.99
CA ALA A 96 30.95 -10.23 39.62
C ALA A 96 30.52 -9.07 38.70
N ALA A 97 31.48 -8.43 38.05
CA ALA A 97 31.22 -7.31 37.16
C ALA A 97 30.41 -7.79 35.95
N THR A 98 29.09 -7.60 36.02
CA THR A 98 28.15 -7.99 34.98
C THR A 98 28.58 -7.36 33.64
N ALA A 99 28.75 -8.20 32.61
CA ALA A 99 29.18 -7.73 31.30
C ALA A 99 28.25 -6.60 30.79
N PRO A 100 28.79 -5.54 30.16
CA PRO A 100 27.99 -4.44 29.64
C PRO A 100 27.08 -4.92 28.52
N VAL A 101 25.95 -4.23 28.35
CA VAL A 101 25.07 -4.41 27.18
C VAL A 101 25.72 -3.73 25.98
N GLN A 102 25.78 -4.43 24.85
CA GLN A 102 26.38 -3.98 23.59
C GLN A 102 25.57 -4.50 22.40
N ASN A 103 25.71 -3.88 21.23
CA ASN A 103 25.12 -4.40 20.00
C ASN A 103 25.93 -5.61 19.48
N LEU A 104 25.40 -6.80 19.69
CA LEU A 104 26.00 -8.08 19.29
C LEU A 104 25.93 -8.33 17.78
N ALA A 105 25.04 -7.65 17.04
CA ALA A 105 24.92 -7.79 15.58
C ALA A 105 26.21 -7.38 14.84
N THR A 106 26.99 -6.46 15.42
CA THR A 106 28.30 -6.02 14.90
C THR A 106 29.32 -7.13 14.68
N ASN A 107 29.16 -8.27 15.35
CA ASN A 107 30.03 -9.45 15.26
C ASN A 107 29.26 -10.70 14.78
N ALA A 108 28.02 -10.54 14.30
CA ALA A 108 27.17 -11.62 13.85
C ALA A 108 27.31 -11.88 12.35
N SER A 109 27.00 -13.09 11.90
CA SER A 109 26.70 -13.36 10.50
C SER A 109 25.21 -13.12 10.23
N LEU A 110 24.89 -12.46 9.13
CA LEU A 110 23.51 -12.21 8.68
C LEU A 110 23.23 -12.93 7.36
N GLU A 111 22.10 -13.62 7.29
CA GLU A 111 21.51 -14.15 6.06
C GLU A 111 20.16 -13.46 5.80
N VAL A 112 19.75 -13.37 4.53
CA VAL A 112 18.44 -12.84 4.15
C VAL A 112 17.72 -13.85 3.25
N HIS A 113 16.53 -14.25 3.66
CA HIS A 113 15.71 -15.25 2.97
C HIS A 113 14.39 -14.64 2.49
N VAL A 114 13.99 -14.97 1.26
CA VAL A 114 12.72 -14.57 0.66
C VAL A 114 11.61 -15.50 1.14
N THR A 115 10.50 -14.95 1.63
CA THR A 115 9.38 -15.74 2.20
C THR A 115 8.24 -16.02 1.22
N GLY A 116 8.22 -15.33 0.07
CA GLY A 116 7.26 -15.51 -1.01
C GLY A 116 7.79 -16.32 -2.19
N ILE A 117 7.14 -16.15 -3.33
CA ILE A 117 7.63 -16.66 -4.63
C ILE A 117 8.79 -15.77 -5.07
N ARG A 118 9.90 -16.39 -5.48
CA ARG A 118 11.07 -15.69 -6.02
C ARG A 118 10.85 -15.31 -7.48
N ASP A 119 11.36 -14.16 -7.88
CA ASP A 119 11.20 -13.62 -9.23
C ASP A 119 12.51 -12.96 -9.68
N GLU A 120 13.09 -13.45 -10.77
CA GLU A 120 14.40 -13.02 -11.30
C GLU A 120 14.45 -11.50 -11.53
N LYS A 121 13.31 -10.86 -11.80
CA LYS A 121 13.21 -9.42 -12.02
C LYS A 121 13.36 -8.63 -10.73
N PHE A 122 12.57 -8.94 -9.70
CA PHE A 122 12.66 -8.26 -8.40
C PHE A 122 14.01 -8.56 -7.73
N GLU A 123 14.56 -9.76 -7.92
CA GLU A 123 15.94 -10.06 -7.52
C GLU A 123 16.98 -9.20 -8.25
N SER A 124 16.82 -8.96 -9.56
CA SER A 124 17.71 -8.07 -10.31
C SER A 124 17.63 -6.60 -9.86
N GLN A 125 16.43 -6.11 -9.53
CA GLN A 125 16.22 -4.76 -8.98
C GLN A 125 16.87 -4.58 -7.59
N GLU A 126 16.91 -5.64 -6.77
CA GLU A 126 17.54 -5.59 -5.44
C GLU A 126 19.08 -5.47 -5.50
N VAL A 127 19.72 -5.77 -6.63
CA VAL A 127 21.19 -5.69 -6.80
C VAL A 127 21.70 -4.25 -6.63
N ASP A 128 20.94 -3.25 -7.09
CA ASP A 128 21.31 -1.83 -6.99
C ASP A 128 21.23 -1.29 -5.55
N TYR A 129 20.56 -2.00 -4.64
CA TYR A 129 20.25 -1.55 -3.29
C TYR A 129 20.82 -2.49 -2.21
N GLN A 130 22.10 -2.84 -2.30
CA GLN A 130 22.76 -3.81 -1.42
C GLN A 130 23.42 -3.22 -0.15
N GLY A 131 22.89 -2.12 0.41
CA GLY A 131 23.40 -1.51 1.64
C GLY A 131 23.63 -2.51 2.80
N ASN A 132 24.61 -2.26 3.66
CA ASN A 132 24.94 -3.17 4.75
C ASN A 132 23.93 -3.01 5.89
N LEU A 133 23.32 -4.14 6.31
CA LEU A 133 22.21 -4.12 7.27
C LEU A 133 22.60 -3.72 8.70
N VAL A 134 23.90 -3.73 9.07
CA VAL A 134 24.39 -3.52 10.45
C VAL A 134 25.24 -2.24 10.56
N SER A 135 25.70 -1.66 9.45
CA SER A 135 26.73 -0.61 9.47
C SER A 135 26.71 0.29 8.24
N GLY A 136 27.14 1.54 8.41
CA GLY A 136 27.07 2.57 7.37
C GLY A 136 25.68 3.22 7.29
N THR A 137 25.45 4.04 6.26
CA THR A 137 24.20 4.82 6.11
C THR A 137 23.34 4.39 4.92
N ALA A 138 23.90 3.57 4.02
CA ALA A 138 23.25 3.09 2.81
C ALA A 138 22.16 2.07 3.15
N TRP A 139 20.96 2.28 2.60
CA TRP A 139 19.83 1.37 2.77
C TRP A 139 20.03 0.07 1.97
N ARG A 140 19.54 -1.05 2.52
CA ARG A 140 19.23 -2.25 1.73
C ARG A 140 17.80 -2.16 1.22
N GLY A 141 17.58 -2.34 -0.07
CA GLY A 141 16.25 -2.42 -0.67
C GLY A 141 15.77 -3.87 -0.78
N PHE A 142 14.47 -4.08 -0.61
CA PHE A 142 13.78 -5.35 -0.83
C PHE A 142 12.50 -5.10 -1.62
N SER A 143 12.30 -5.83 -2.72
CA SER A 143 11.17 -5.66 -3.64
C SER A 143 10.29 -6.91 -3.66
N HIS A 144 8.98 -6.73 -3.46
CA HIS A 144 7.98 -7.78 -3.65
C HIS A 144 8.34 -9.11 -2.95
N GLN A 145 7.99 -10.24 -3.57
CA GLN A 145 8.39 -11.59 -3.16
C GLN A 145 7.94 -11.94 -1.72
N GLY A 146 6.79 -11.40 -1.30
CA GLY A 146 6.09 -11.69 -0.05
C GLY A 146 6.66 -11.03 1.21
N GLY A 147 7.96 -11.18 1.44
CA GLY A 147 8.61 -10.72 2.68
C GLY A 147 10.06 -11.17 2.80
N ARG A 148 10.72 -10.75 3.87
CA ARG A 148 12.10 -11.11 4.18
C ARG A 148 12.22 -11.60 5.62
N ASP A 149 12.90 -12.73 5.80
CA ASP A 149 13.51 -13.13 7.05
C ASP A 149 14.98 -12.67 7.04
N ILE A 150 15.39 -11.87 8.02
CA ILE A 150 16.80 -11.53 8.29
C ILE A 150 17.26 -12.39 9.47
N ASP A 151 18.05 -13.41 9.20
CA ASP A 151 18.57 -14.35 10.20
C ASP A 151 19.92 -13.86 10.73
N VAL A 152 19.97 -13.54 12.02
CA VAL A 152 21.16 -13.07 12.74
C VAL A 152 21.72 -14.21 13.58
N THR A 153 22.90 -14.71 13.21
CA THR A 153 23.61 -15.75 13.96
C THR A 153 24.79 -15.14 14.73
N LEU A 154 24.70 -15.16 16.06
CA LEU A 154 25.74 -14.69 16.96
C LEU A 154 26.90 -15.70 17.06
N PRO A 155 28.15 -15.25 17.32
CA PRO A 155 29.30 -16.16 17.47
C PRO A 155 29.15 -17.22 18.57
N GLN A 156 28.39 -16.91 19.62
CA GLN A 156 28.12 -17.81 20.74
C GLN A 156 26.76 -17.52 21.39
N PRO A 157 26.16 -18.48 22.12
CA PRO A 157 24.95 -18.26 22.92
C PRO A 157 25.12 -17.06 23.86
N SER A 158 24.20 -16.11 23.74
CA SER A 158 24.28 -14.78 24.36
C SER A 158 22.93 -14.39 24.97
N THR A 159 22.93 -13.47 25.92
CA THR A 159 21.70 -12.99 26.58
C THR A 159 21.27 -11.67 25.97
N VAL A 160 20.18 -11.70 25.20
CA VAL A 160 19.64 -10.56 24.46
C VAL A 160 18.51 -9.88 25.26
N THR A 161 18.46 -8.55 25.20
CA THR A 161 17.48 -7.70 25.89
C THR A 161 16.67 -6.81 24.96
N SER A 162 17.15 -6.54 23.73
CA SER A 162 16.33 -6.01 22.66
C SER A 162 16.86 -6.34 21.27
N LEU A 163 15.97 -6.33 20.28
CA LEU A 163 16.29 -6.41 18.86
C LEU A 163 15.63 -5.23 18.14
N SER A 164 16.30 -4.69 17.12
CA SER A 164 15.76 -3.54 16.38
C SER A 164 16.28 -3.42 14.95
N ILE A 165 15.51 -2.73 14.11
CA ILE A 165 15.83 -2.43 12.71
C ILE A 165 15.25 -1.06 12.32
N ASP A 166 15.94 -0.29 11.48
CA ASP A 166 15.39 0.92 10.85
C ASP A 166 14.79 0.56 9.50
N LEU A 167 13.54 0.99 9.26
CA LEU A 167 12.89 0.93 7.96
C LEU A 167 12.56 2.35 7.45
N ARG A 168 12.43 2.52 6.14
CA ARG A 168 12.04 3.77 5.48
C ARG A 168 10.62 3.71 4.91
N GLN A 169 9.93 4.84 4.85
CA GLN A 169 8.74 5.06 4.01
C GLN A 169 8.95 6.28 3.12
N ASN A 170 8.59 6.15 1.84
CA ASN A 170 8.41 7.24 0.87
C ASN A 170 7.40 6.76 -0.17
N LEU A 171 6.12 7.10 0.05
CA LEU A 171 4.99 6.53 -0.69
C LEU A 171 4.99 6.91 -2.18
N GLN A 172 5.58 8.06 -2.53
CA GLN A 172 5.73 8.50 -3.92
C GLN A 172 6.69 7.62 -4.74
N LEU A 173 7.50 6.80 -4.07
CA LEU A 173 8.45 5.86 -4.67
C LEU A 173 8.05 4.39 -4.44
N GLY A 174 6.81 4.13 -3.99
CA GLY A 174 6.35 2.78 -3.62
C GLY A 174 7.00 2.20 -2.36
N ILE A 175 7.78 3.00 -1.62
CA ILE A 175 8.46 2.57 -0.40
C ILE A 175 7.49 2.73 0.78
N SER A 176 7.14 1.65 1.46
CA SER A 176 6.13 1.68 2.53
C SER A 176 6.51 0.85 3.75
N TYR A 177 6.04 1.25 4.93
CA TYR A 177 6.26 0.44 6.13
C TYR A 177 5.41 -0.84 6.11
N PRO A 178 5.99 -2.00 6.51
CA PRO A 178 5.20 -3.19 6.80
C PRO A 178 4.22 -2.91 7.94
N ALA A 179 3.07 -3.58 7.97
CA ALA A 179 2.08 -3.36 9.03
C ALA A 179 2.63 -3.68 10.44
N THR A 180 3.54 -4.66 10.52
CA THR A 180 4.25 -5.13 11.72
C THR A 180 5.61 -5.71 11.34
N VAL A 181 6.62 -5.59 12.21
CA VAL A 181 7.88 -6.33 12.18
C VAL A 181 7.87 -7.36 13.31
N GLN A 182 8.20 -8.62 13.03
CA GLN A 182 8.26 -9.69 14.04
C GLN A 182 9.70 -10.02 14.40
N PHE A 183 9.93 -10.40 15.66
CA PHE A 183 11.24 -10.81 16.17
C PHE A 183 11.13 -12.21 16.78
N GLN A 184 12.09 -13.06 16.47
CA GLN A 184 12.05 -14.49 16.80
C GLN A 184 13.42 -14.98 17.29
N VAL A 185 13.43 -16.07 18.06
CA VAL A 185 14.63 -16.80 18.50
C VAL A 185 14.50 -18.27 18.12
N ARG A 186 15.60 -18.90 17.70
CA ARG A 186 15.62 -20.33 17.36
C ARG A 186 16.10 -21.17 18.54
N GLN A 187 15.38 -22.25 18.85
CA GLN A 187 15.81 -23.25 19.81
C GLN A 187 15.38 -24.66 19.36
N ASN A 188 16.22 -25.67 19.55
CA ASN A 188 15.94 -27.07 19.22
C ASN A 188 15.47 -27.32 17.76
N GLY A 189 15.83 -26.42 16.85
CA GLY A 189 15.43 -26.44 15.44
C GLY A 189 14.22 -25.56 15.09
N GLU A 190 13.36 -25.26 16.06
CA GLU A 190 12.12 -24.48 15.91
C GLU A 190 12.34 -22.98 16.11
N TRP A 191 11.47 -22.15 15.52
CA TRP A 191 11.41 -20.71 15.73
C TRP A 191 10.32 -20.35 16.74
N HIS A 192 10.66 -19.49 17.71
CA HIS A 192 9.74 -19.00 18.72
C HIS A 192 9.59 -17.47 18.62
N LEU A 193 8.36 -16.97 18.69
CA LEU A 193 8.03 -15.55 18.58
C LEU A 193 8.35 -14.81 19.89
N LEU A 194 9.37 -13.95 19.86
CA LEU A 194 9.70 -13.06 20.97
C LEU A 194 8.66 -11.95 21.15
N GLY A 195 8.13 -11.47 20.02
CA GLY A 195 7.13 -10.42 19.95
C GLY A 195 7.05 -9.78 18.56
N ALA A 196 6.21 -8.77 18.42
CA ALA A 196 6.09 -7.97 17.21
C ALA A 196 5.97 -6.48 17.56
N VAL A 197 6.44 -5.62 16.66
CA VAL A 197 6.37 -4.16 16.76
C VAL A 197 5.50 -3.66 15.60
N GLU A 198 4.53 -2.82 15.91
CA GLU A 198 3.62 -2.27 14.90
C GLU A 198 4.22 -1.03 14.20
N ASN A 199 3.84 -0.82 12.95
CA ASN A 199 3.98 0.50 12.33
C ASN A 199 3.04 1.49 13.06
N ASN A 200 3.63 2.59 13.54
CA ASN A 200 2.97 3.64 14.32
C ASN A 200 2.47 4.82 13.46
N PHE A 201 2.91 4.90 12.19
CA PHE A 201 2.50 5.94 11.26
C PHE A 201 1.21 5.57 10.52
N SER A 202 0.40 6.58 10.24
CA SER A 202 -0.69 6.45 9.26
C SER A 202 -0.10 6.31 7.86
N ARG A 203 -0.71 5.48 7.01
CA ARG A 203 -0.37 5.40 5.57
C ARG A 203 -0.76 6.65 4.76
N MET A 204 -1.26 7.69 5.42
CA MET A 204 -1.55 9.00 4.85
C MET A 204 -0.35 9.95 4.90
N ASP A 205 0.74 9.60 5.59
CA ASP A 205 1.91 10.47 5.71
C ASP A 205 2.81 10.35 4.46
N LEU A 206 2.68 11.34 3.57
CA LEU A 206 3.31 11.39 2.25
C LEU A 206 4.82 11.71 2.29
N GLY A 207 5.39 11.98 3.46
CA GLY A 207 6.80 12.33 3.63
C GLY A 207 7.77 11.16 3.50
N ASP A 208 9.03 11.50 3.19
CA ASP A 208 10.17 10.59 3.33
C ASP A 208 10.55 10.49 4.81
N THR A 209 10.36 9.31 5.42
CA THR A 209 10.48 9.11 6.87
C THR A 209 11.24 7.81 7.20
N THR A 210 11.65 7.67 8.46
CA THR A 210 12.27 6.46 9.00
C THR A 210 11.63 6.11 10.34
N GLN A 211 11.23 4.83 10.51
CA GLN A 211 10.79 4.28 11.79
C GLN A 211 11.80 3.22 12.24
N ARG A 212 12.29 3.37 13.48
CA ARG A 212 12.98 2.29 14.19
C ARG A 212 11.97 1.35 14.84
N PHE A 213 12.00 0.08 14.47
CA PHE A 213 11.17 -0.97 15.06
C PHE A 213 11.99 -1.68 16.14
N THR A 214 11.75 -1.37 17.41
CA THR A 214 12.48 -1.97 18.56
C THR A 214 11.58 -2.83 19.41
N LEU A 215 11.92 -4.12 19.55
CA LEU A 215 11.33 -5.00 20.55
C LEU A 215 12.26 -5.10 21.77
N HIS A 216 11.81 -4.57 22.90
CA HIS A 216 12.41 -4.85 24.20
C HIS A 216 11.84 -6.15 24.77
N ILE A 217 12.71 -7.01 25.30
CA ILE A 217 12.35 -8.32 25.86
C ILE A 217 12.92 -8.49 27.27
N ALA A 218 12.31 -9.39 28.05
CA ALA A 218 13.01 -9.96 29.20
C ALA A 218 14.33 -10.61 28.73
N PRO A 219 15.42 -10.56 29.51
CA PRO A 219 16.69 -11.18 29.14
C PRO A 219 16.48 -12.60 28.64
N THR A 220 16.92 -12.90 27.42
CA THR A 220 16.64 -14.18 26.74
C THR A 220 17.91 -14.73 26.11
N VAL A 221 18.21 -16.00 26.41
CA VAL A 221 19.34 -16.74 25.86
C VAL A 221 19.01 -17.18 24.43
N GLY A 222 19.91 -16.89 23.50
CA GLY A 222 19.84 -17.40 22.14
C GLY A 222 21.16 -17.25 21.39
N GLN A 223 21.27 -17.92 20.25
CA GLN A 223 22.37 -17.75 19.30
C GLN A 223 21.89 -17.35 17.91
N HIS A 224 20.75 -17.90 17.47
CA HIS A 224 20.11 -17.54 16.20
C HIS A 224 18.83 -16.76 16.49
N PHE A 225 18.74 -15.57 15.92
CA PHE A 225 17.59 -14.67 15.99
C PHE A 225 17.12 -14.35 14.57
N ARG A 226 15.86 -13.93 14.44
CA ARG A 226 15.26 -13.59 13.15
C ARG A 226 14.42 -12.34 13.26
N ILE A 227 14.59 -11.43 12.31
CA ILE A 227 13.73 -10.26 12.10
C ILE A 227 12.93 -10.52 10.82
N TYR A 228 11.60 -10.57 10.93
CA TYR A 228 10.71 -10.79 9.79
C TYR A 228 9.86 -9.56 9.51
N PHE A 229 9.69 -9.24 8.22
CA PHE A 229 8.66 -8.32 7.76
C PHE A 229 8.12 -8.73 6.37
N PRO A 230 6.80 -8.50 6.11
CA PRO A 230 6.26 -8.57 4.76
C PRO A 230 6.82 -7.45 3.89
N VAL A 231 6.88 -7.68 2.58
CA VAL A 231 7.30 -6.70 1.58
C VAL A 231 6.20 -6.65 0.52
N GLY A 232 5.56 -5.47 0.41
CA GLY A 232 4.65 -5.12 -0.68
C GLY A 232 5.47 -4.69 -1.90
N VAL A 233 5.35 -3.43 -2.33
CA VAL A 233 6.16 -2.89 -3.44
C VAL A 233 7.64 -2.80 -3.05
N TRP A 234 8.05 -1.80 -2.26
CA TRP A 234 9.41 -1.70 -1.71
C TRP A 234 9.41 -1.55 -0.19
N VAL A 235 10.36 -2.22 0.47
CA VAL A 235 10.80 -1.94 1.85
C VAL A 235 12.30 -1.69 1.82
N PHE A 236 12.74 -0.55 2.36
CA PHE A 236 14.15 -0.25 2.56
C PHE A 236 14.52 -0.33 4.04
N ALA A 237 15.62 -1.01 4.37
CA ALA A 237 16.03 -1.35 5.73
C ALA A 237 17.52 -1.14 5.99
N ARG A 238 17.90 -0.84 7.24
CA ARG A 238 19.29 -0.85 7.76
C ARG A 238 19.31 -0.89 9.30
N ASP A 239 20.47 -0.64 9.91
CA ASP A 239 20.67 -0.47 11.36
C ASP A 239 20.07 -1.59 12.22
N VAL A 240 20.28 -2.84 11.79
CA VAL A 240 19.97 -4.06 12.55
C VAL A 240 20.85 -4.10 13.80
N GLU A 241 20.21 -4.14 14.96
CA GLU A 241 20.88 -4.31 16.25
C GLU A 241 20.29 -5.48 17.04
N VAL A 242 21.17 -6.17 17.76
CA VAL A 242 20.82 -7.21 18.73
C VAL A 242 21.53 -6.85 20.04
N ASN A 243 20.85 -6.08 20.88
CA ASN A 243 21.44 -5.53 22.09
C ASN A 243 21.35 -6.53 23.24
N GLY A 244 22.51 -6.87 23.82
CA GLY A 244 22.62 -7.88 24.86
C GLY A 244 24.04 -8.01 25.42
N LYS A 245 24.28 -9.07 26.18
CA LYS A 245 25.59 -9.44 26.72
C LYS A 245 26.09 -10.71 26.01
N PRO A 246 27.39 -10.82 25.67
CA PRO A 246 27.95 -11.99 25.00
C PRO A 246 28.17 -13.18 25.95
N VAL A 247 27.27 -13.39 26.92
CA VAL A 247 27.30 -14.45 27.94
C VAL A 247 25.90 -14.98 28.21
N VAL A 248 25.80 -16.21 28.73
CA VAL A 248 24.53 -16.82 29.17
C VAL A 248 24.26 -16.47 30.63
N GLU A 249 23.19 -15.73 30.91
CA GLU A 249 22.74 -15.44 32.28
C GLU A 249 21.74 -16.52 32.73
N SER A 250 22.00 -17.16 33.87
CA SER A 250 21.20 -18.31 34.35
C SER A 250 19.75 -18.00 34.74
N SER A 251 19.42 -16.71 34.91
CA SER A 251 18.06 -16.20 35.15
C SER A 251 17.33 -15.73 33.88
N ALA A 252 18.00 -15.74 32.73
CA ALA A 252 17.41 -15.36 31.46
C ALA A 252 16.48 -16.46 30.93
N LYS A 253 15.48 -16.05 30.15
CA LYS A 253 14.55 -16.95 29.47
C LYS A 253 15.23 -17.76 28.37
N THR A 254 14.58 -18.83 27.95
CA THR A 254 14.93 -19.59 26.74
C THR A 254 13.80 -19.50 25.71
N GLY A 255 14.10 -19.76 24.43
CA GLY A 255 13.11 -19.75 23.35
C GLY A 255 11.89 -20.65 23.61
N GLN A 256 12.07 -21.80 24.27
CA GLN A 256 10.98 -22.70 24.66
C GLN A 256 9.93 -22.08 25.61
N GLN A 257 10.20 -20.91 26.20
CA GLN A 257 9.23 -20.15 27.02
C GLN A 257 8.42 -19.12 26.19
N TYR A 258 8.58 -19.15 24.86
CA TYR A 258 7.87 -18.34 23.88
C TYR A 258 7.10 -19.24 22.90
N PRO A 259 5.95 -18.79 22.36
CA PRO A 259 5.16 -19.62 21.45
C PRO A 259 5.90 -19.88 20.13
N THR A 260 5.86 -21.14 19.67
CA THR A 260 6.35 -21.53 18.35
C THR A 260 5.59 -20.80 17.25
N VAL A 261 6.31 -20.34 16.21
CA VAL A 261 5.72 -19.67 15.05
C VAL A 261 5.89 -20.50 13.78
N ALA A 262 4.85 -20.57 12.96
CA ALA A 262 4.90 -21.28 11.68
C ALA A 262 5.84 -20.55 10.70
N PRO A 263 6.55 -21.26 9.80
CA PRO A 263 7.38 -20.63 8.79
C PRO A 263 6.59 -19.65 7.91
N HIS A 264 7.19 -18.48 7.67
CA HIS A 264 6.68 -17.52 6.70
C HIS A 264 6.95 -18.06 5.29
N VAL A 265 5.96 -18.76 4.74
CA VAL A 265 5.99 -19.30 3.37
C VAL A 265 4.67 -18.95 2.70
N ALA A 266 4.72 -18.13 1.65
CA ALA A 266 3.53 -17.79 0.88
C ALA A 266 2.95 -19.05 0.21
N LYS A 267 1.79 -19.49 0.69
CA LYS A 267 1.05 -20.59 0.07
C LYS A 267 0.37 -20.07 -1.19
N PHE A 268 1.02 -20.26 -2.34
CA PHE A 268 0.43 -19.97 -3.65
C PHE A 268 -0.87 -20.76 -3.82
N THR A 269 -2.00 -20.06 -3.74
CA THR A 269 -3.24 -20.54 -4.33
C THR A 269 -3.12 -20.27 -5.83
N HIS A 270 -3.17 -21.33 -6.64
CA HIS A 270 -3.03 -21.20 -8.09
C HIS A 270 -4.00 -20.16 -8.64
N ALA A 271 -3.51 -19.33 -9.57
CA ALA A 271 -4.33 -18.39 -10.32
C ALA A 271 -5.58 -19.11 -10.87
N LEU A 272 -6.74 -18.44 -10.77
CA LEU A 272 -8.00 -19.02 -11.24
C LEU A 272 -7.88 -19.30 -12.74
N THR A 273 -7.95 -20.58 -13.12
CA THR A 273 -8.05 -20.93 -14.55
C THR A 273 -9.33 -20.33 -15.13
N PRO A 274 -9.38 -19.97 -16.42
CA PRO A 274 -10.60 -19.42 -17.03
C PRO A 274 -11.84 -20.32 -16.86
N LEU A 275 -11.60 -21.63 -16.77
CA LEU A 275 -12.59 -22.68 -16.54
C LEU A 275 -13.01 -22.87 -15.07
N ASN A 276 -12.45 -22.11 -14.13
CA ASN A 276 -12.83 -22.18 -12.72
C ASN A 276 -14.25 -21.62 -12.54
N THR A 277 -15.16 -22.35 -11.88
CA THR A 277 -16.56 -21.94 -11.73
C THR A 277 -16.76 -20.57 -11.08
N ARG A 278 -15.76 -20.06 -10.35
CA ARG A 278 -15.74 -18.70 -9.79
C ARG A 278 -15.59 -17.58 -10.81
N SER A 279 -15.06 -17.86 -12.01
CA SER A 279 -15.05 -16.90 -13.13
C SER A 279 -16.46 -16.62 -13.66
N LEU A 280 -17.45 -17.47 -13.33
CA LEU A 280 -18.83 -17.39 -13.80
C LEU A 280 -18.93 -17.34 -15.35
N GLY A 281 -17.98 -17.97 -16.04
CA GLY A 281 -17.91 -18.00 -17.50
C GLY A 281 -17.26 -16.76 -18.14
N ILE A 282 -16.63 -15.89 -17.35
CA ILE A 282 -15.74 -14.83 -17.83
C ILE A 282 -14.40 -15.47 -18.21
N ALA A 283 -14.07 -15.52 -19.51
CA ALA A 283 -12.78 -16.01 -19.98
C ALA A 283 -11.95 -14.91 -20.65
N ASN A 284 -12.59 -14.01 -21.40
CA ASN A 284 -11.98 -12.85 -22.05
C ASN A 284 -12.76 -11.59 -21.66
N MET A 285 -12.24 -10.84 -20.67
CA MET A 285 -12.79 -9.57 -20.23
C MET A 285 -11.98 -8.41 -20.78
N LEU A 286 -12.64 -7.47 -21.45
CA LEU A 286 -12.05 -6.18 -21.84
C LEU A 286 -12.46 -5.11 -20.83
N LEU A 287 -11.53 -4.22 -20.50
CA LEU A 287 -11.79 -3.00 -19.76
C LEU A 287 -12.06 -1.85 -20.73
N VAL A 288 -13.18 -1.15 -20.55
CA VAL A 288 -13.54 0.07 -21.28
C VAL A 288 -13.73 1.18 -20.24
N ASN A 289 -13.06 2.32 -20.44
CA ASN A 289 -13.12 3.42 -19.49
C ASN A 289 -14.38 4.27 -19.74
N ALA A 290 -15.10 4.60 -18.67
CA ALA A 290 -16.34 5.37 -18.64
C ALA A 290 -16.28 6.55 -17.64
N SER A 291 -15.07 6.96 -17.24
CA SER A 291 -14.83 8.16 -16.41
C SER A 291 -15.25 9.47 -17.11
N PRO A 292 -15.55 10.54 -16.34
CA PRO A 292 -16.05 11.84 -16.82
C PRO A 292 -15.44 12.45 -18.09
N ASP A 293 -14.13 12.32 -18.30
CA ASP A 293 -13.39 12.94 -19.41
C ASP A 293 -13.09 11.97 -20.58
N THR A 294 -13.68 10.77 -20.56
CA THR A 294 -13.42 9.72 -21.56
C THR A 294 -14.32 9.85 -22.80
N ARG A 295 -13.84 9.34 -23.94
CA ARG A 295 -14.63 9.30 -25.18
C ARG A 295 -15.59 8.11 -25.15
N GLU A 296 -16.88 8.39 -25.19
CA GLU A 296 -17.90 7.34 -25.30
C GLU A 296 -17.71 6.47 -26.56
N TYR A 297 -17.87 5.15 -26.40
CA TYR A 297 -17.78 4.16 -27.47
C TYR A 297 -19.11 4.03 -28.20
N THR A 298 -19.09 4.15 -29.53
CA THR A 298 -20.27 3.98 -30.39
C THR A 298 -20.52 2.51 -30.74
N GLU A 299 -21.68 2.20 -31.33
CA GLU A 299 -21.96 0.88 -31.92
C GLU A 299 -20.84 0.40 -32.87
N HIS A 300 -20.19 1.32 -33.60
CA HIS A 300 -19.09 1.01 -34.49
C HIS A 300 -17.79 0.66 -33.74
N ASP A 301 -17.52 1.33 -32.61
CA ASP A 301 -16.32 1.08 -31.81
C ASP A 301 -16.39 -0.29 -31.12
N PHE A 302 -17.58 -0.74 -30.72
CA PHE A 302 -17.77 -1.98 -29.97
C PHE A 302 -17.69 -3.27 -30.81
N LYS A 303 -18.09 -3.25 -32.08
CA LYS A 303 -18.11 -4.45 -32.94
C LYS A 303 -16.79 -5.22 -33.00
N PRO A 304 -15.63 -4.60 -33.33
CA PRO A 304 -14.35 -5.31 -33.36
C PRO A 304 -13.83 -5.74 -31.97
N LEU A 305 -14.56 -5.45 -30.88
CA LEU A 305 -14.25 -5.89 -29.52
C LEU A 305 -15.07 -7.12 -29.13
N VAL A 306 -16.37 -7.15 -29.40
CA VAL A 306 -17.23 -8.32 -29.10
C VAL A 306 -17.18 -9.40 -30.19
N ALA A 307 -16.83 -9.03 -31.42
CA ALA A 307 -16.68 -9.93 -32.56
C ALA A 307 -15.34 -9.73 -33.28
N TYR A 308 -14.84 -10.81 -33.89
CA TYR A 308 -13.60 -10.79 -34.67
C TYR A 308 -13.90 -10.47 -36.15
N GLU A 309 -13.37 -9.34 -36.61
CA GLU A 309 -13.45 -8.87 -38.00
C GLU A 309 -12.32 -9.46 -38.87
N ASN A 310 -12.70 -10.10 -39.97
CA ASN A 310 -11.75 -10.63 -40.96
C ASN A 310 -11.20 -9.52 -41.88
N SER A 311 -10.17 -9.83 -42.67
CA SER A 311 -9.53 -8.89 -43.60
C SER A 311 -10.41 -8.42 -44.78
N SER A 312 -11.69 -8.78 -44.83
CA SER A 312 -12.68 -8.31 -45.80
C SER A 312 -13.83 -7.51 -45.17
N GLY A 313 -13.74 -7.18 -43.88
CA GLY A 313 -14.76 -6.39 -43.17
C GLY A 313 -15.97 -7.20 -42.71
N GLN A 314 -15.80 -8.50 -42.47
CA GLN A 314 -16.87 -9.40 -42.03
C GLN A 314 -16.57 -9.93 -40.63
N MET A 315 -17.57 -9.89 -39.74
CA MET A 315 -17.49 -10.58 -38.45
C MET A 315 -17.59 -12.09 -38.67
N VAL A 316 -16.59 -12.84 -38.20
CA VAL A 316 -16.48 -14.31 -38.41
C VAL A 316 -16.35 -15.12 -37.11
N GLY A 317 -16.29 -14.47 -35.97
CA GLY A 317 -16.28 -15.13 -34.66
C GLY A 317 -16.60 -14.16 -33.53
N ARG A 318 -16.79 -14.71 -32.33
CA ARG A 318 -16.81 -13.97 -31.06
C ARG A 318 -15.38 -13.63 -30.65
N PHE A 319 -15.17 -12.49 -29.98
CA PHE A 319 -13.85 -12.10 -29.47
C PHE A 319 -13.83 -11.98 -27.93
N PHE A 320 -14.04 -10.79 -27.36
CA PHE A 320 -14.29 -10.69 -25.92
C PHE A 320 -15.66 -11.31 -25.55
N ASP A 321 -15.81 -11.72 -24.28
CA ASP A 321 -17.06 -12.32 -23.75
C ASP A 321 -17.65 -11.55 -22.56
N THR A 322 -16.93 -10.51 -22.11
CA THR A 322 -17.27 -9.66 -20.98
C THR A 322 -16.68 -8.26 -21.19
N ILE A 323 -17.47 -7.21 -20.97
CA ILE A 323 -17.00 -5.82 -20.87
C ILE A 323 -17.09 -5.36 -19.41
N LEU A 324 -15.99 -4.83 -18.88
CA LEU A 324 -15.94 -4.14 -17.60
C LEU A 324 -15.88 -2.64 -17.88
N PHE A 325 -16.89 -1.89 -17.41
CA PHE A 325 -16.89 -0.44 -17.50
C PHE A 325 -16.20 0.16 -16.28
N LEU A 326 -15.01 0.73 -16.48
CA LEU A 326 -14.19 1.34 -15.44
C LEU A 326 -14.67 2.76 -15.15
N ALA A 327 -14.78 3.08 -13.86
CA ALA A 327 -14.66 4.44 -13.36
C ALA A 327 -13.33 4.48 -12.62
N ASP A 328 -12.35 5.18 -13.18
CA ASP A 328 -10.97 5.28 -12.67
C ASP A 328 -10.82 6.48 -11.71
N SER A 329 -9.58 6.74 -11.28
CA SER A 329 -9.24 7.86 -10.39
C SER A 329 -9.43 9.26 -11.02
N SER A 330 -9.85 9.38 -12.29
CA SER A 330 -10.34 10.64 -12.87
C SER A 330 -11.81 10.90 -12.52
N THR A 331 -12.57 9.90 -12.09
CA THR A 331 -13.93 10.07 -11.54
C THR A 331 -13.85 10.68 -10.14
N PRO A 332 -14.27 11.95 -9.91
CA PRO A 332 -14.10 12.58 -8.60
C PRO A 332 -15.05 12.00 -7.56
N ASP A 333 -14.61 11.93 -6.30
CA ASP A 333 -15.36 11.47 -5.12
C ASP A 333 -16.44 12.46 -4.66
N THR A 334 -17.32 12.78 -5.59
CA THR A 334 -18.46 13.67 -5.43
C THR A 334 -19.68 13.03 -6.05
N LYS A 335 -20.86 13.35 -5.50
CA LYS A 335 -22.14 12.95 -6.08
C LYS A 335 -22.25 13.37 -7.55
N ALA A 336 -21.69 14.52 -7.94
CA ALA A 336 -21.70 14.99 -9.33
C ALA A 336 -20.87 14.09 -10.26
N GLY A 337 -19.62 13.78 -9.89
CA GLY A 337 -18.76 12.88 -10.66
C GLY A 337 -19.36 11.48 -10.83
N TRP A 338 -19.94 10.94 -9.75
CA TRP A 338 -20.60 9.64 -9.78
C TRP A 338 -21.95 9.66 -10.51
N GLU A 339 -22.66 10.79 -10.55
CA GLU A 339 -23.83 10.98 -11.44
C GLU A 339 -23.42 11.07 -12.92
N GLN A 340 -22.26 11.67 -13.24
CA GLN A 340 -21.73 11.71 -14.60
C GLN A 340 -21.32 10.32 -15.10
N TYR A 341 -20.60 9.53 -14.30
CA TYR A 341 -20.33 8.11 -14.61
C TYR A 341 -21.63 7.31 -14.87
N CYS A 342 -22.67 7.51 -14.06
CA CYS A 342 -23.98 6.91 -14.32
C CYS A 342 -24.62 7.42 -15.64
N GLN A 343 -24.41 8.68 -16.01
CA GLN A 343 -24.92 9.24 -17.26
C GLN A 343 -24.22 8.63 -18.48
N THR A 344 -22.88 8.51 -18.44
CA THR A 344 -22.08 7.84 -19.49
C THR A 344 -22.52 6.39 -19.70
N LEU A 345 -22.81 5.65 -18.63
CA LEU A 345 -23.32 4.28 -18.71
C LEU A 345 -24.73 4.16 -19.31
N PHE A 346 -25.68 4.97 -18.82
CA PHE A 346 -27.11 4.72 -18.97
C PHE A 346 -27.87 5.75 -19.83
N SER A 347 -27.20 6.74 -20.44
CA SER A 347 -27.89 7.65 -21.38
C SER A 347 -28.42 6.88 -22.60
N PRO A 348 -29.46 7.38 -23.31
CA PRO A 348 -30.02 6.70 -24.49
C PRO A 348 -29.04 6.48 -25.65
N THR A 349 -27.88 7.14 -25.62
CA THR A 349 -26.78 7.04 -26.61
C THR A 349 -25.45 6.64 -25.97
N GLY A 350 -25.46 6.27 -24.69
CA GLY A 350 -24.27 5.96 -23.90
C GLY A 350 -23.80 4.52 -24.03
N GLU A 351 -22.80 4.17 -23.22
CA GLU A 351 -22.01 2.94 -23.33
C GLU A 351 -22.85 1.66 -23.46
N LEU A 352 -23.80 1.43 -22.54
CA LEU A 352 -24.59 0.20 -22.53
C LEU A 352 -25.62 0.15 -23.65
N ALA A 353 -26.09 1.30 -24.15
CA ALA A 353 -26.97 1.36 -25.32
C ALA A 353 -26.20 0.97 -26.59
N ASN A 354 -24.99 1.53 -26.76
CA ASN A 354 -24.11 1.28 -27.91
C ASN A 354 -23.58 -0.15 -27.92
N LEU A 355 -23.14 -0.69 -26.78
CA LEU A 355 -22.74 -2.10 -26.64
C LEU A 355 -23.91 -3.05 -26.95
N ASN A 356 -25.10 -2.77 -26.42
CA ASN A 356 -26.30 -3.58 -26.71
C ASN A 356 -26.66 -3.59 -28.20
N ALA A 357 -26.46 -2.47 -28.91
CA ALA A 357 -26.67 -2.38 -30.35
C ALA A 357 -25.59 -3.15 -31.15
N ALA A 358 -24.32 -3.05 -30.77
CA ALA A 358 -23.22 -3.77 -31.42
C ALA A 358 -23.42 -5.28 -31.33
N VAL A 359 -23.68 -5.79 -30.13
CA VAL A 359 -23.93 -7.22 -29.87
C VAL A 359 -25.18 -7.71 -30.62
N ALA A 360 -26.21 -6.87 -30.81
CA ALA A 360 -27.37 -7.20 -31.64
C ALA A 360 -27.00 -7.36 -33.12
N ALA A 361 -26.16 -6.46 -33.65
CA ALA A 361 -25.69 -6.50 -35.03
C ALA A 361 -24.78 -7.70 -35.28
N ASP A 362 -23.88 -8.01 -34.34
CA ASP A 362 -22.93 -9.12 -34.48
C ASP A 362 -23.61 -10.48 -34.27
N ASN A 363 -24.57 -10.60 -33.36
CA ASN A 363 -25.42 -11.79 -33.25
C ASN A 363 -26.18 -12.07 -34.57
N LYS A 364 -26.57 -11.02 -35.29
CA LYS A 364 -27.20 -11.14 -36.62
C LYS A 364 -26.19 -11.52 -37.71
N ALA A 365 -24.96 -11.02 -37.65
CA ALA A 365 -23.90 -11.34 -38.62
C ALA A 365 -23.36 -12.78 -38.44
N LEU A 366 -23.15 -13.20 -37.19
CA LEU A 366 -22.61 -14.52 -36.81
C LEU A 366 -23.67 -15.63 -36.79
N GLY A 367 -24.97 -15.28 -36.83
CA GLY A 367 -26.05 -16.26 -36.71
C GLY A 367 -26.24 -16.81 -35.29
N THR A 368 -25.93 -16.01 -34.26
CA THR A 368 -25.96 -16.39 -32.84
C THR A 368 -27.05 -15.64 -32.04
N PRO A 369 -28.33 -15.65 -32.46
CA PRO A 369 -29.38 -14.88 -31.79
C PRO A 369 -29.58 -15.32 -30.34
N GLY A 370 -29.68 -14.36 -29.42
CA GLY A 370 -29.91 -14.60 -28.00
C GLY A 370 -28.64 -14.84 -27.16
N VAL A 371 -27.45 -14.90 -27.78
CA VAL A 371 -26.19 -14.81 -27.02
C VAL A 371 -26.08 -13.41 -26.41
N LYS A 372 -25.70 -13.34 -25.13
CA LYS A 372 -25.60 -12.08 -24.39
C LYS A 372 -24.15 -11.76 -24.03
N GLU A 373 -23.80 -10.49 -24.13
CA GLU A 373 -22.52 -9.98 -23.64
C GLU A 373 -22.56 -9.84 -22.12
N LYS A 374 -21.50 -10.28 -21.42
CA LYS A 374 -21.43 -10.06 -19.98
C LYS A 374 -20.98 -8.63 -19.70
N VAL A 375 -21.59 -8.01 -18.69
CA VAL A 375 -21.28 -6.65 -18.24
C VAL A 375 -20.85 -6.71 -16.78
N VAL A 376 -19.75 -6.03 -16.46
CA VAL A 376 -19.31 -5.75 -15.08
C VAL A 376 -19.27 -4.24 -14.89
N LEU A 377 -19.87 -3.75 -13.80
CA LEU A 377 -19.93 -2.32 -13.49
C LEU A 377 -19.03 -1.99 -12.29
N THR A 378 -18.26 -0.92 -12.39
CA THR A 378 -17.32 -0.50 -11.34
C THR A 378 -18.02 0.23 -10.19
N ILE A 379 -17.59 -0.10 -8.98
CA ILE A 379 -17.79 0.67 -7.75
C ILE A 379 -16.43 1.33 -7.43
N PRO A 380 -16.28 2.65 -7.64
CA PRO A 380 -15.15 3.42 -7.14
C PRO A 380 -14.99 3.23 -5.64
N MET A 381 -13.75 3.20 -5.16
CA MET A 381 -13.48 3.28 -3.73
C MET A 381 -13.39 4.76 -3.33
N PRO A 382 -14.38 5.31 -2.59
CA PRO A 382 -14.29 6.69 -2.15
C PRO A 382 -13.13 6.84 -1.16
N GLN A 383 -12.12 7.68 -1.39
CA GLN A 383 -10.92 7.71 -0.54
C GLN A 383 -11.18 8.28 0.87
N TYR A 384 -10.50 7.73 1.89
CA TYR A 384 -10.61 8.28 3.25
C TYR A 384 -9.88 9.62 3.36
N GLY A 385 -10.58 10.64 3.86
CA GLY A 385 -10.02 11.99 3.96
C GLY A 385 -10.18 12.83 2.69
N ASP A 386 -10.89 12.35 1.65
CA ASP A 386 -11.14 13.15 0.46
C ASP A 386 -12.50 13.89 0.49
N GLY A 387 -12.43 15.21 0.29
CA GLY A 387 -13.53 16.08 -0.10
C GLY A 387 -14.85 16.07 0.69
N THR A 388 -15.85 16.64 0.04
CA THR A 388 -17.27 16.59 0.45
C THR A 388 -18.04 15.95 -0.70
N PHE A 389 -18.61 14.78 -0.46
CA PHE A 389 -19.36 14.04 -1.46
C PHE A 389 -20.67 14.75 -1.85
N GLY A 390 -21.33 15.37 -0.87
CA GLY A 390 -22.57 16.13 -1.04
C GLY A 390 -23.81 15.39 -0.53
N THR A 391 -24.99 15.92 -0.89
CA THR A 391 -26.24 15.53 -0.23
C THR A 391 -26.88 14.26 -0.82
N VAL A 392 -27.05 13.24 0.03
CA VAL A 392 -27.80 12.01 -0.23
C VAL A 392 -28.95 11.92 0.76
N SER A 393 -30.19 11.74 0.29
CA SER A 393 -31.39 11.56 1.14
C SER A 393 -31.58 12.64 2.23
N GLY A 394 -31.13 13.87 1.97
CA GLY A 394 -31.16 14.99 2.92
C GLY A 394 -29.98 15.07 3.88
N GLN A 395 -29.07 14.09 3.89
CA GLN A 395 -27.84 14.09 4.68
C GLN A 395 -26.66 14.58 3.82
N ASN A 396 -25.88 15.55 4.31
CA ASN A 396 -24.64 15.96 3.65
C ASN A 396 -23.51 15.00 4.02
N LEU A 397 -22.96 14.29 3.02
CA LEU A 397 -21.88 13.32 3.19
C LEU A 397 -20.52 13.97 2.90
N SER A 398 -19.54 13.71 3.76
CA SER A 398 -18.13 14.05 3.55
C SER A 398 -17.27 12.88 4.01
N PHE A 399 -16.19 12.58 3.29
CA PHE A 399 -15.25 11.53 3.66
C PHE A 399 -14.05 12.08 4.45
N VAL A 400 -14.02 13.40 4.69
CA VAL A 400 -13.11 14.07 5.63
C VAL A 400 -13.67 13.97 7.06
N PRO A 401 -12.93 13.37 8.02
CA PRO A 401 -13.33 13.38 9.42
C PRO A 401 -13.24 14.80 10.00
N SER A 402 -14.31 15.28 10.63
CA SER A 402 -14.34 16.58 11.33
C SER A 402 -15.30 16.55 12.51
N PRO A 403 -15.29 17.53 13.44
CA PRO A 403 -16.30 17.62 14.50
C PRO A 403 -17.74 17.70 13.97
N GLN A 404 -17.93 18.22 12.75
CA GLN A 404 -19.21 18.32 12.06
C GLN A 404 -19.56 17.04 11.29
N HIS A 405 -18.56 16.32 10.78
CA HIS A 405 -18.69 15.02 10.09
C HIS A 405 -17.81 13.94 10.76
N PRO A 406 -18.15 13.50 11.99
CA PRO A 406 -17.31 12.52 12.72
C PRO A 406 -17.42 11.08 12.19
N PHE A 407 -18.38 10.82 11.29
CA PHE A 407 -18.73 9.50 10.78
C PHE A 407 -18.32 9.28 9.31
N ALA A 408 -17.12 9.75 8.94
CA ALA A 408 -16.62 9.71 7.55
C ALA A 408 -16.65 8.30 6.92
N VAL A 409 -16.41 7.22 7.69
CA VAL A 409 -16.52 5.84 7.17
C VAL A 409 -17.96 5.46 6.82
N GLN A 410 -18.94 5.88 7.64
CA GLN A 410 -20.36 5.70 7.37
C GLN A 410 -20.83 6.60 6.21
N SER A 411 -20.23 7.77 6.03
CA SER A 411 -20.46 8.58 4.82
C SER A 411 -20.00 7.86 3.56
N ARG A 412 -18.82 7.21 3.58
CA ARG A 412 -18.31 6.36 2.48
C ARG A 412 -19.27 5.20 2.17
N GLU A 413 -19.77 4.51 3.20
CA GLU A 413 -20.81 3.46 3.04
C GLU A 413 -22.10 3.99 2.39
N ALA A 414 -22.62 5.13 2.88
CA ALA A 414 -23.84 5.74 2.34
C ALA A 414 -23.68 6.23 0.89
N GLY A 415 -22.50 6.73 0.52
CA GLY A 415 -22.14 7.03 -0.86
C GLY A 415 -22.18 5.79 -1.74
N ILE A 416 -21.46 4.73 -1.35
CA ILE A 416 -21.43 3.44 -2.07
C ILE A 416 -22.85 2.88 -2.22
N GLN A 417 -23.68 2.93 -1.18
CA GLN A 417 -25.07 2.46 -1.24
C GLN A 417 -25.89 3.26 -2.28
N TRP A 418 -25.73 4.58 -2.32
CA TRP A 418 -26.40 5.43 -3.28
C TRP A 418 -25.98 5.11 -4.73
N LEU A 419 -24.68 4.90 -4.98
CA LEU A 419 -24.18 4.54 -6.32
C LEU A 419 -24.61 3.13 -6.73
N PHE A 420 -24.48 2.15 -5.84
CA PHE A 420 -24.92 0.78 -6.10
C PHE A 420 -26.39 0.73 -6.51
N ASN A 421 -27.25 1.48 -5.83
CA ASN A 421 -28.66 1.62 -6.18
C ASN A 421 -28.87 2.30 -7.55
N LYS A 422 -28.05 3.30 -7.91
CA LYS A 422 -28.07 3.94 -9.24
C LYS A 422 -27.64 2.98 -10.36
N LEU A 423 -26.53 2.27 -10.19
CA LEU A 423 -26.05 1.28 -11.16
C LEU A 423 -27.07 0.14 -11.37
N TRP A 424 -27.63 -0.37 -10.27
CA TRP A 424 -28.66 -1.41 -10.33
C TRP A 424 -29.93 -0.95 -11.06
N SER A 425 -30.50 0.19 -10.64
CA SER A 425 -31.75 0.70 -11.22
C SER A 425 -31.58 1.21 -12.65
N GLY A 426 -30.40 1.76 -13.00
CA GLY A 426 -30.04 2.10 -14.38
C GLY A 426 -30.00 0.88 -15.29
N TYR A 427 -29.37 -0.21 -14.85
CA TYR A 427 -29.31 -1.45 -15.64
C TYR A 427 -30.69 -2.11 -15.81
N GLU A 428 -31.50 -2.19 -14.74
CA GLU A 428 -32.88 -2.70 -14.84
C GLU A 428 -33.74 -1.84 -15.78
N SER A 429 -33.63 -0.52 -15.70
CA SER A 429 -34.43 0.41 -16.52
C SER A 429 -34.03 0.41 -17.99
N GLY A 430 -32.75 0.17 -18.30
CA GLY A 430 -32.23 0.11 -19.67
C GLY A 430 -32.68 -1.12 -20.46
N ASN A 431 -33.12 -2.19 -19.78
CA ASN A 431 -33.73 -3.39 -20.37
C ASN A 431 -32.92 -3.99 -21.56
N TYR A 432 -31.60 -4.05 -21.41
CA TYR A 432 -30.66 -4.41 -22.48
C TYR A 432 -30.82 -5.89 -22.92
N SER A 433 -31.51 -6.09 -24.04
CA SER A 433 -31.88 -7.42 -24.54
C SER A 433 -30.69 -8.31 -24.91
N ASN A 434 -29.55 -7.73 -25.33
CA ASN A 434 -28.33 -8.44 -25.73
C ASN A 434 -27.23 -8.43 -24.65
N LEU A 435 -27.48 -7.89 -23.45
CA LEU A 435 -26.49 -7.82 -22.37
C LEU A 435 -26.92 -8.64 -21.13
N GLN A 436 -25.95 -8.98 -20.28
CA GLN A 436 -26.13 -9.61 -18.98
C GLN A 436 -25.21 -8.97 -17.94
N LEU A 437 -25.78 -8.17 -17.03
CA LEU A 437 -25.08 -7.77 -15.80
C LEU A 437 -24.66 -9.03 -15.05
N SER A 438 -23.35 -9.20 -14.92
CA SER A 438 -22.70 -10.42 -14.43
C SER A 438 -21.92 -10.19 -13.14
N GLY A 439 -21.81 -8.94 -12.68
CA GLY A 439 -21.20 -8.60 -11.40
C GLY A 439 -20.87 -7.12 -11.25
N PHE A 440 -20.28 -6.82 -10.10
CA PHE A 440 -19.66 -5.53 -9.81
C PHE A 440 -18.15 -5.69 -9.62
N TYR A 441 -17.38 -4.67 -10.03
CA TYR A 441 -15.94 -4.57 -9.78
C TYR A 441 -15.69 -3.60 -8.62
N TRP A 442 -14.77 -3.93 -7.71
CA TRP A 442 -14.26 -3.00 -6.71
C TRP A 442 -12.98 -2.36 -7.24
N GLU A 443 -13.03 -1.05 -7.49
CA GLU A 443 -11.99 -0.29 -8.21
C GLU A 443 -10.60 -0.40 -7.57
N ARG A 444 -10.50 -0.14 -6.25
CA ARG A 444 -9.22 -0.10 -5.54
C ARG A 444 -8.46 -1.42 -5.63
N GLU A 445 -7.27 -1.35 -6.21
CA GLU A 445 -6.45 -2.51 -6.54
C GLU A 445 -5.64 -3.08 -5.36
N ASP A 446 -5.51 -2.36 -4.24
CA ASP A 446 -4.99 -2.88 -2.96
C ASP A 446 -6.06 -2.97 -1.86
N ALA A 447 -5.86 -3.88 -0.90
CA ALA A 447 -6.75 -4.07 0.25
C ALA A 447 -5.97 -4.00 1.58
N PRO A 448 -5.33 -2.86 1.89
CA PRO A 448 -4.35 -2.76 2.97
C PRO A 448 -5.01 -2.83 4.36
N PRO A 449 -4.53 -3.68 5.28
CA PRO A 449 -5.28 -4.04 6.48
C PRO A 449 -5.49 -2.90 7.49
N LYS A 450 -4.59 -1.90 7.50
CA LYS A 450 -4.61 -0.74 8.43
C LYS A 450 -5.25 0.53 7.86
N ALA A 451 -5.67 0.55 6.59
CA ALA A 451 -6.31 1.74 6.03
C ALA A 451 -7.74 1.92 6.56
N VAL A 452 -8.14 3.18 6.77
CA VAL A 452 -9.28 3.54 7.63
C VAL A 452 -10.62 3.24 6.96
N GLY A 453 -11.13 2.02 7.19
CA GLY A 453 -12.45 1.58 6.75
C GLY A 453 -12.46 0.67 5.52
N GLU A 454 -11.34 0.49 4.80
CA GLU A 454 -11.30 -0.26 3.52
C GLU A 454 -11.95 -1.64 3.61
N GLN A 455 -11.52 -2.48 4.56
CA GLN A 455 -12.05 -3.83 4.74
C GLN A 455 -13.55 -3.84 5.08
N ARG A 456 -14.04 -2.79 5.75
CA ARG A 456 -15.47 -2.62 6.05
C ARG A 456 -16.24 -2.21 4.79
N LEU A 457 -15.69 -1.33 3.96
CA LEU A 457 -16.31 -0.91 2.69
C LEU A 457 -16.36 -2.05 1.68
N ILE A 458 -15.30 -2.86 1.55
CA ILE A 458 -15.31 -4.07 0.72
C ILE A 458 -16.41 -5.04 1.19
N ALA A 459 -16.48 -5.32 2.49
CA ALA A 459 -17.51 -6.18 3.07
C ALA A 459 -18.93 -5.60 2.89
N TYR A 460 -19.09 -4.29 3.00
CA TYR A 460 -20.34 -3.58 2.79
C TYR A 460 -20.80 -3.65 1.32
N THR A 461 -19.92 -3.33 0.36
CA THR A 461 -20.17 -3.49 -1.08
C THR A 461 -20.51 -4.95 -1.44
N LYS A 462 -19.82 -5.92 -0.85
CA LYS A 462 -20.14 -7.34 -1.03
C LYS A 462 -21.53 -7.69 -0.46
N SER A 463 -21.94 -7.08 0.66
CA SER A 463 -23.29 -7.27 1.18
C SER A 463 -24.35 -6.76 0.20
N LEU A 464 -24.16 -5.54 -0.36
CA LEU A 464 -25.06 -4.95 -1.35
C LEU A 464 -25.18 -5.81 -2.60
N ALA A 465 -24.06 -6.21 -3.22
CA ALA A 465 -24.02 -7.13 -4.36
C ALA A 465 -24.79 -8.43 -4.07
N THR A 466 -24.62 -8.98 -2.85
CA THR A 466 -25.28 -10.21 -2.43
C THR A 466 -26.80 -10.05 -2.26
N THR A 467 -27.32 -8.88 -1.87
CA THR A 467 -28.79 -8.61 -1.87
C THR A 467 -29.41 -8.72 -3.26
N LYS A 468 -28.61 -8.53 -4.31
CA LYS A 468 -28.99 -8.65 -5.71
C LYS A 468 -28.55 -9.97 -6.36
N GLN A 469 -28.07 -10.93 -5.55
CA GLN A 469 -27.50 -12.21 -6.00
C GLN A 469 -26.27 -12.06 -6.93
N MET A 470 -25.62 -10.90 -6.94
CA MET A 470 -24.47 -10.60 -7.79
C MET A 470 -23.13 -10.89 -7.10
N PRO A 471 -22.09 -11.29 -7.86
CA PRO A 471 -20.73 -11.36 -7.36
C PRO A 471 -20.13 -9.96 -7.18
N LEU A 472 -19.09 -9.89 -6.35
CA LEU A 472 -18.14 -8.77 -6.32
C LEU A 472 -16.78 -9.30 -6.79
N PHE A 473 -16.17 -8.61 -7.73
CA PHE A 473 -14.91 -8.95 -8.37
C PHE A 473 -13.80 -7.98 -7.99
N TRP A 474 -12.54 -8.42 -8.17
CA TRP A 474 -11.35 -7.64 -7.90
C TRP A 474 -10.24 -7.94 -8.90
N ILE A 475 -9.35 -6.97 -9.14
CA ILE A 475 -8.28 -7.03 -10.14
C ILE A 475 -7.03 -6.41 -9.50
N PRO A 476 -6.41 -7.09 -8.51
CA PRO A 476 -5.24 -6.56 -7.83
C PRO A 476 -4.02 -6.46 -8.76
N PHE A 477 -3.26 -5.37 -8.64
CA PHE A 477 -1.91 -5.29 -9.21
C PHE A 477 -1.00 -6.38 -8.65
N TYR A 478 0.09 -6.71 -9.35
CA TYR A 478 0.98 -7.77 -8.90
C TYR A 478 1.55 -7.51 -7.50
N SER A 479 1.35 -8.45 -6.57
CA SER A 479 1.67 -8.36 -5.13
C SER A 479 0.86 -7.38 -4.27
N ALA A 480 -0.22 -6.77 -4.78
CA ALA A 480 -1.02 -5.78 -4.06
C ALA A 480 -1.43 -6.22 -2.64
N ASP A 481 -1.42 -5.27 -1.70
CA ASP A 481 -1.50 -5.55 -0.26
C ASP A 481 -2.83 -6.27 0.10
N GLY A 482 -2.77 -7.57 0.41
CA GLY A 482 -3.95 -8.41 0.64
C GLY A 482 -4.46 -9.23 -0.56
N TRP A 483 -3.71 -9.31 -1.68
CA TRP A 483 -4.05 -10.17 -2.82
C TRP A 483 -4.27 -11.62 -2.39
N GLU A 484 -3.46 -12.14 -1.47
CA GLU A 484 -3.48 -13.53 -0.99
C GLU A 484 -4.72 -13.88 -0.16
N ARG A 485 -5.46 -12.85 0.30
CA ARG A 485 -6.65 -12.96 1.13
C ARG A 485 -7.95 -12.52 0.43
N TRP A 486 -7.96 -12.37 -0.89
CA TRP A 486 -9.14 -11.98 -1.69
C TRP A 486 -10.45 -12.68 -1.30
N ASN A 487 -10.41 -14.01 -1.13
CA ASN A 487 -11.58 -14.81 -0.73
C ASN A 487 -12.06 -14.49 0.70
N LYS A 488 -11.16 -14.08 1.61
CA LYS A 488 -11.51 -13.67 2.98
C LYS A 488 -12.07 -12.25 3.03
N LEU A 489 -11.67 -11.39 2.10
CA LEU A 489 -12.22 -10.05 1.91
C LEU A 489 -13.65 -10.09 1.33
N GLY A 490 -14.05 -11.20 0.69
CA GLY A 490 -15.41 -11.44 0.22
C GLY A 490 -15.57 -11.43 -1.31
N PHE A 491 -14.48 -11.22 -2.05
CA PHE A 491 -14.49 -11.28 -3.52
C PHE A 491 -14.81 -12.70 -4.03
N THR A 492 -15.53 -12.78 -5.14
CA THR A 492 -16.02 -14.04 -5.73
C THR A 492 -14.98 -14.67 -6.65
N ALA A 493 -14.30 -13.83 -7.42
CA ALA A 493 -13.05 -14.10 -8.12
C ALA A 493 -12.13 -12.89 -8.01
N ALA A 494 -10.83 -13.12 -8.18
CA ALA A 494 -9.83 -12.07 -8.37
C ALA A 494 -8.94 -12.44 -9.56
N TRP A 495 -8.67 -11.48 -10.45
CA TRP A 495 -7.75 -11.64 -11.58
C TRP A 495 -6.50 -10.81 -11.29
N LEU A 496 -5.36 -11.47 -11.10
CA LEU A 496 -4.09 -10.76 -10.92
C LEU A 496 -3.72 -10.04 -12.23
N GLN A 497 -3.38 -8.76 -12.15
CA GLN A 497 -2.94 -8.02 -13.33
C GLN A 497 -1.66 -8.64 -13.92
N PRO A 498 -1.56 -8.78 -15.25
CA PRO A 498 -0.29 -9.02 -15.91
C PRO A 498 0.49 -7.70 -15.95
N ASN A 499 1.26 -7.40 -14.91
CA ASN A 499 2.14 -6.22 -14.82
C ASN A 499 3.22 -6.24 -15.91
N TYR A 500 2.87 -5.82 -17.13
CA TYR A 500 3.76 -5.80 -18.28
C TYR A 500 4.50 -4.44 -18.44
N GLU A 501 4.00 -3.38 -17.81
CA GLU A 501 4.58 -2.02 -17.81
C GLU A 501 5.74 -1.82 -16.81
N GLU A 502 6.64 -2.79 -16.75
CA GLU A 502 7.97 -2.62 -16.14
C GLU A 502 9.06 -3.12 -17.11
N LEU A 503 8.87 -2.99 -18.43
CA LEU A 503 9.79 -3.52 -19.46
C LEU A 503 10.08 -2.51 -20.58
N GLY A 504 10.90 -1.50 -20.28
CA GLY A 504 11.61 -0.67 -21.27
C GLY A 504 11.25 0.81 -21.25
#